data_AF-A0A2K2F8E1-F1
#
_entry.id   AF-A0A2K2F8E1-F1
#
_cell.length_a   1.000
_cell.length_b   1.000
_cell.length_c   1.000
_cell.angle_alpha   90.00
_cell.angle_beta   90.00
_cell.angle_gamma   90.00
#
_symmetry.space_group_name_H-M   'P 1'
#
loop_
_entity.id
_entity.type
_entity.pdbx_description
1 polymer ?
#
loop_
_entity_poly.entity_id
_entity_poly.type
_entity_poly.pdbx_seq_one_letter_code
_entity_poly.pdbx_strand_id
1 'polypeptide(L)'
;MNKGIRIISNIVYGIGVATVVSLVCIAFFGSNQVTNPDAMLPITWKERAFIWLTFGAIPMLLASMAVYKFNAIKRSMRKKLYFFLIFLPVFICGACVLYIIGSLIAGMVSIL
;
A
#
# COMPACT_ATOMS: atom_id res chain seq x y z
N MET A 1 26.75 -8.00 9.06
CA MET A 1 25.27 -7.92 9.08
C MET A 1 24.70 -9.31 9.24
N ASN A 2 23.86 -9.54 10.25
CA ASN A 2 23.43 -10.88 10.61
C ASN A 2 22.47 -11.45 9.56
N LYS A 3 22.71 -12.67 9.06
CA LYS A 3 21.90 -13.30 7.99
C LYS A 3 20.41 -13.35 8.36
N GLY A 4 20.09 -13.54 9.64
CA GLY A 4 18.71 -13.60 10.15
C GLY A 4 17.92 -12.31 9.94
N ILE A 5 18.51 -11.13 10.17
CA ILE A 5 17.81 -9.83 10.03
C ILE A 5 17.38 -9.60 8.57
N ARG A 6 18.23 -9.99 7.62
CA ARG A 6 17.93 -9.89 6.19
C ARG A 6 16.77 -10.80 5.79
N ILE A 7 16.72 -12.02 6.32
CA ILE A 7 15.65 -12.99 6.04
C ILE A 7 14.32 -12.48 6.60
N ILE A 8 14.31 -12.05 7.87
CA ILE A 8 13.10 -11.52 8.53
C ILE A 8 12.56 -10.31 7.76
N SER A 9 13.42 -9.36 7.41
CA SER A 9 13.01 -8.18 6.64
C SER A 9 12.40 -8.54 5.28
N ASN A 10 12.92 -9.58 4.61
CA ASN A 10 12.41 -10.01 3.32
C ASN A 10 11.05 -10.72 3.44
N ILE A 11 10.83 -11.48 4.53
CA ILE A 11 9.54 -12.13 4.83
C ILE A 11 8.48 -11.07 5.13
N VAL A 12 8.78 -10.12 6.02
CA VAL A 12 7.84 -9.03 6.37
C VAL A 12 7.46 -8.22 5.14
N TYR A 13 8.44 -7.91 4.28
CA TYR A 13 8.18 -7.23 3.02
C TYR A 13 7.32 -8.08 2.07
N GLY A 14 7.61 -9.37 1.92
CA GLY A 14 6.82 -10.28 1.07
C GLY A 14 5.35 -10.38 1.51
N ILE A 15 5.11 -10.49 2.83
CA ILE A 15 3.75 -10.48 3.39
C ILE A 15 3.07 -9.14 3.11
N GLY A 16 3.77 -8.02 3.31
CA GLY A 16 3.26 -6.68 3.00
C GLY A 16 2.88 -6.53 1.52
N VAL A 17 3.68 -7.08 0.60
CA VAL A 17 3.35 -7.03 -0.83
C VAL A 17 2.10 -7.84 -1.12
N ALA A 18 1.99 -9.04 -0.55
CA ALA A 18 0.82 -9.89 -0.74
C ALA A 18 -0.47 -9.24 -0.21
N THR A 19 -0.41 -8.58 0.96
CA THR A 19 -1.56 -7.87 1.54
C THR A 19 -1.95 -6.65 0.70
N VAL A 20 -0.99 -5.84 0.24
CA VAL A 20 -1.25 -4.70 -0.65
C VAL A 20 -1.90 -5.17 -1.96
N VAL A 21 -1.37 -6.21 -2.61
CA VAL A 21 -1.95 -6.75 -3.84
C VAL A 21 -3.38 -7.24 -3.61
N SER A 22 -3.62 -7.94 -2.51
CA SER A 22 -4.96 -8.44 -2.16
C SER A 22 -5.96 -7.30 -1.94
N LEU A 23 -5.56 -6.25 -1.20
CA LEU A 23 -6.38 -5.07 -0.96
C LEU A 23 -6.65 -4.27 -2.23
N VAL A 24 -5.67 -4.14 -3.13
CA VAL A 24 -5.85 -3.50 -4.44
C VAL A 24 -6.84 -4.28 -5.29
N CYS A 25 -6.75 -5.61 -5.32
CA CYS A 25 -7.73 -6.44 -6.02
C CYS A 25 -9.14 -6.22 -5.47
N ILE A 26 -9.31 -6.13 -4.14
CA ILE A 26 -10.61 -5.83 -3.51
C ILE A 26 -11.06 -4.39 -3.82
N ALA A 27 -10.16 -3.43 -3.87
CA ALA A 27 -10.50 -2.04 -4.19
C ALA A 27 -11.01 -1.88 -5.63
N PHE A 28 -10.45 -2.62 -6.59
CA PHE A 28 -10.86 -2.57 -8.00
C PHE A 28 -12.06 -3.49 -8.32
N PHE A 29 -12.01 -4.74 -7.87
CA PHE A 29 -13.02 -5.76 -8.19
C PHE A 29 -14.07 -5.99 -7.08
N GLY A 30 -13.93 -5.33 -5.92
CA GLY A 30 -14.86 -5.48 -4.82
C GLY A 30 -16.26 -4.97 -5.14
N SER A 31 -17.25 -5.53 -4.47
CA SER A 31 -18.64 -5.09 -4.59
C SER A 31 -18.81 -3.67 -4.05
N ASN A 32 -19.63 -2.86 -4.72
CA ASN A 32 -20.08 -1.55 -4.20
C ASN A 32 -21.15 -1.69 -3.09
N GLN A 33 -21.38 -2.91 -2.60
CA GLN A 33 -22.32 -3.14 -1.52
C GLN A 33 -21.86 -2.44 -0.25
N VAL A 34 -22.78 -1.70 0.36
CA VAL A 34 -22.57 -1.02 1.63
C VAL A 34 -22.43 -2.10 2.72
N THR A 35 -21.35 -2.04 3.48
CA THR A 35 -21.01 -3.08 4.48
C THR A 35 -21.98 -3.05 5.66
N ASN A 36 -22.45 -1.85 6.02
CA ASN A 36 -23.48 -1.61 7.03
C ASN A 36 -24.39 -0.45 6.58
N PRO A 37 -25.61 -0.73 6.11
CA PRO A 37 -26.55 0.31 5.68
C PRO A 37 -27.05 1.16 6.86
N ASP A 38 -26.97 0.64 8.09
CA ASP A 38 -27.42 1.33 9.31
C ASP A 38 -26.32 2.18 9.98
N ALA A 39 -25.11 2.24 9.38
CA ALA A 39 -24.03 3.06 9.89
C ALA A 39 -24.19 4.53 9.46
N MET A 40 -23.90 5.47 10.37
CA MET A 40 -23.99 6.91 10.15
C MET A 40 -23.13 7.42 8.96
N LEU A 41 -22.16 6.61 8.52
CA LEU A 41 -21.45 6.75 7.24
C LEU A 41 -21.49 5.40 6.52
N PRO A 42 -22.21 5.27 5.39
CA PRO A 42 -22.29 4.01 4.65
C PRO A 42 -20.97 3.75 3.91
N ILE A 43 -20.07 2.99 4.55
CA ILE A 43 -18.77 2.63 3.97
C ILE A 43 -18.93 1.35 3.12
N THR A 44 -18.56 1.46 1.85
CA THR A 44 -18.50 0.34 0.91
C THR A 44 -17.26 -0.53 1.12
N TRP A 45 -17.28 -1.78 0.65
CA TRP A 45 -16.12 -2.68 0.70
C TRP A 45 -14.88 -2.08 0.02
N LYS A 46 -15.09 -1.31 -1.05
CA LYS A 46 -14.01 -0.60 -1.74
C LYS A 46 -13.39 0.46 -0.86
N GLU A 47 -14.18 1.35 -0.27
CA GLU A 47 -13.69 2.42 0.59
C GLU A 47 -12.97 1.86 1.81
N ARG A 48 -13.47 0.76 2.38
CA ARG A 48 -12.80 0.08 3.49
C ARG A 48 -11.44 -0.48 3.08
N ALA A 49 -11.34 -1.11 1.91
CA ALA A 49 -10.06 -1.57 1.37
C ALA A 49 -9.10 -0.41 1.12
N PHE A 50 -9.61 0.70 0.57
CA PHE A 50 -8.85 1.94 0.35
C PHE A 50 -8.31 2.52 1.66
N ILE A 51 -9.14 2.65 2.71
CA ILE A 51 -8.71 3.12 4.04
C ILE A 51 -7.60 2.22 4.59
N TRP A 52 -7.75 0.90 4.45
CA TRP A 52 -6.75 -0.04 4.96
C TRP A 52 -5.42 0.03 4.19
N LEU A 53 -5.49 0.27 2.88
CA LEU A 53 -4.35 0.59 2.02
C LEU A 53 -3.62 1.86 2.48
N THR A 54 -4.35 2.90 2.89
CA THR A 54 -3.78 4.15 3.42
C THR A 54 -3.01 3.91 4.71
N PHE A 55 -3.61 3.19 5.67
CA PHE A 55 -2.94 2.84 6.93
C PHE A 55 -1.73 1.92 6.69
N GLY A 56 -1.83 1.01 5.73
CA GLY A 56 -0.75 0.11 5.33
C GLY A 56 0.43 0.80 4.65
N ALA A 57 0.27 2.01 4.11
CA ALA A 57 1.32 2.71 3.38
C ALA A 57 2.57 3.00 4.24
N ILE A 58 2.37 3.38 5.50
CA ILE A 58 3.45 3.70 6.45
C ILE A 58 4.31 2.47 6.80
N PRO A 59 3.74 1.35 7.29
CA PRO A 59 4.55 0.14 7.55
C PRO A 59 5.17 -0.43 6.27
N MET A 60 4.52 -0.28 5.11
CA MET A 60 5.06 -0.69 3.81
C MET A 60 6.30 0.11 3.42
N LEU A 61 6.29 1.43 3.65
CA LEU A 61 7.45 2.30 3.46
C LEU A 61 8.62 1.88 4.35
N LEU A 62 8.37 1.63 5.63
CA LEU A 62 9.39 1.18 6.58
C LEU A 62 9.98 -0.18 6.18
N ALA A 63 9.13 -1.14 5.79
CA ALA A 63 9.55 -2.46 5.33
C ALA A 63 10.39 -2.38 4.04
N SER A 64 9.99 -1.56 3.07
CA SER A 64 10.72 -1.38 1.81
C SER A 64 12.10 -0.74 2.03
N MET A 65 12.18 0.25 2.93
CA MET A 65 13.44 0.91 3.28
C MET A 65 14.38 -0.01 4.07
N ALA A 66 13.83 -0.83 4.97
CA ALA A 66 14.55 -1.87 5.67
C ALA A 66 15.14 -2.89 4.68
N VAL A 67 14.33 -3.44 3.77
CA VAL A 67 14.84 -4.38 2.75
C VAL A 67 15.88 -3.71 1.86
N TYR A 68 15.70 -2.46 1.45
CA TYR A 68 16.70 -1.76 0.65
C TYR A 68 18.05 -1.62 1.37
N LYS A 69 18.02 -1.26 2.66
CA LYS A 69 19.23 -1.09 3.50
C LYS A 69 19.88 -2.44 3.84
N PHE A 70 19.10 -3.44 4.23
CA PHE A 70 19.60 -4.76 4.65
C PHE A 70 19.92 -5.70 3.48
N ASN A 71 19.38 -5.46 2.29
CA ASN A 71 19.71 -6.29 1.14
C ASN A 71 20.98 -5.83 0.43
N ALA A 72 21.64 -4.74 0.91
CA ALA A 72 22.92 -4.18 0.46
C ALA A 72 23.25 -4.60 -0.97
N ILE A 73 22.45 -4.09 -1.93
CA ILE A 73 22.39 -4.59 -3.31
C ILE A 73 23.80 -4.49 -3.89
N LYS A 74 24.49 -5.64 -3.92
CA LYS A 74 25.84 -5.77 -4.49
C LYS A 74 25.75 -5.37 -5.96
N ARG A 75 26.43 -4.25 -6.25
CA ARG A 75 26.84 -3.70 -7.55
C ARG A 75 26.54 -4.61 -8.76
N SER A 76 25.31 -4.57 -9.26
CA SER A 76 24.94 -5.22 -10.52
C SER A 76 24.03 -4.30 -11.30
N MET A 77 24.15 -4.32 -12.64
CA MET A 77 23.37 -3.53 -13.62
C MET A 77 21.85 -3.53 -13.37
N ARG A 78 21.32 -4.50 -12.61
CA ARG A 78 19.90 -4.58 -12.23
C ARG A 78 19.50 -3.77 -10.99
N LYS A 79 20.38 -2.94 -10.42
CA LYS A 79 20.07 -2.14 -9.21
C LYS A 79 18.89 -1.19 -9.39
N LYS A 80 18.76 -0.53 -10.55
CA LYS A 80 17.62 0.34 -10.88
C LYS A 80 16.29 -0.43 -10.91
N LEU A 81 16.30 -1.62 -11.53
CA LEU A 81 15.11 -2.45 -11.71
C LEU A 81 14.63 -3.02 -10.36
N TYR A 82 15.56 -3.50 -9.52
CA TYR A 82 15.24 -3.92 -8.15
C TYR A 82 14.73 -2.78 -7.27
N PHE A 83 15.32 -1.60 -7.38
CA PHE A 83 14.83 -0.41 -6.66
C PHE A 83 13.38 -0.09 -7.08
N PHE A 84 13.10 -0.09 -8.38
CA PHE A 84 11.77 0.19 -8.91
C PHE A 84 10.74 -0.85 -8.44
N LEU A 85 11.08 -2.13 -8.48
CA LEU A 85 10.22 -3.21 -7.99
C LEU A 85 9.93 -3.09 -6.48
N ILE A 86 10.93 -2.70 -5.68
CA ILE A 86 10.75 -2.57 -4.22
C ILE A 86 9.82 -1.40 -3.87
N PHE A 87 9.93 -0.30 -4.62
CA PHE A 87 9.13 0.92 -4.42
C PHE A 87 7.77 0.89 -5.12
N LEU A 88 7.54 -0.02 -6.06
CA LEU A 88 6.26 -0.16 -6.76
C LEU A 88 5.04 -0.24 -5.81
N PRO A 89 5.00 -1.12 -4.79
CA PRO A 89 3.86 -1.18 -3.87
C PRO A 89 3.69 0.10 -3.05
N VAL A 90 4.79 0.77 -2.69
CA VAL A 90 4.75 2.07 -2.01
C VAL A 90 4.11 3.13 -2.91
N PHE A 91 4.45 3.14 -4.20
CA PHE A 91 3.88 4.05 -5.17
C PHE A 91 2.37 3.81 -5.35
N ILE A 92 1.95 2.55 -5.41
CA ILE A 92 0.53 2.18 -5.50
C ILE A 92 -0.22 2.66 -4.25
N CYS A 93 0.30 2.37 -3.05
CA CYS A 93 -0.28 2.89 -1.80
C CYS A 93 -0.35 4.43 -1.77
N GLY A 94 0.71 5.12 -2.21
CA GLY A 94 0.75 6.58 -2.28
C GLY A 94 -0.26 7.17 -3.26
N ALA A 95 -0.42 6.56 -4.43
CA ALA A 95 -1.43 6.96 -5.41
C ALA A 95 -2.86 6.79 -4.87
N CYS A 96 -3.12 5.71 -4.11
CA CYS A 96 -4.39 5.51 -3.43
C CYS A 96 -4.66 6.61 -2.38
N VAL A 97 -3.64 7.02 -1.61
CA VAL A 97 -3.76 8.12 -0.64
C VAL A 97 -4.10 9.43 -1.34
N LEU A 98 -3.40 9.75 -2.43
CA LEU A 98 -3.65 10.95 -3.23
C LEU A 98 -5.06 10.95 -3.83
N TYR A 99 -5.53 9.79 -4.28
CA TYR A 99 -6.89 9.64 -4.81
C TYR A 99 -7.97 9.93 -3.77
N ILE A 100 -7.81 9.44 -2.53
CA ILE A 100 -8.75 9.72 -1.44
C ILE A 100 -8.73 11.21 -1.08
N ILE A 101 -7.55 11.80 -0.92
CA ILE A 101 -7.41 13.22 -0.60
C ILE A 101 -8.02 14.08 -1.72
N GLY A 102 -7.76 13.75 -2.98
CA GLY A 102 -8.34 14.44 -4.13
C GLY A 102 -9.86 14.32 -4.16
N SER A 103 -10.41 13.13 -3.88
CA SER A 103 -11.86 12.91 -3.83
C SER A 103 -12.52 13.68 -2.68
N LEU A 104 -11.86 13.78 -1.51
CA LEU A 104 -12.32 14.58 -0.38
C LEU A 104 -12.34 16.07 -0.72
N ILE A 105 -11.27 16.59 -1.32
CA ILE A 105 -11.19 18.01 -1.72
C ILE A 105 -12.23 18.33 -2.78
N ALA A 106 -12.37 17.47 -3.81
CA ALA A 106 -13.39 17.64 -4.84
C ALA A 106 -14.80 17.63 -4.24
N GLY A 107 -15.07 16.72 -3.30
CA GLY A 107 -16.32 16.66 -2.55
C GLY A 107 -16.61 17.96 -1.79
N MET A 108 -15.62 18.48 -1.05
CA MET A 108 -15.77 19.75 -0.34
C MET A 108 -15.98 20.94 -1.28
N VAL A 109 -15.29 20.99 -2.42
CA VAL A 109 -15.45 22.06 -3.42
C VAL A 109 -16.81 21.99 -4.10
N SER A 110 -17.36 20.79 -4.33
CA SER A 110 -18.70 20.63 -4.90
C SER A 110 -19.85 20.94 -3.92
N ILE A 111 -19.56 21.04 -2.63
CA ILE A 111 -20.55 21.37 -1.58
C ILE A 111 -20.57 22.88 -1.26
N LEU A 112 -19.52 23.61 -1.63
CA LEU A 112 -19.41 25.07 -1.49
C LEU A 112 -20.07 25.79 -2.68
#